data_AF-A0A2N1CUA9-F1
#
_entry.id   AF-A0A2N1CUA9-F1
#
_cell.length_a   1.000
_cell.length_b   1.000
_cell.length_c   1.000
_cell.angle_alpha   90.00
_cell.angle_beta   90.00
_cell.angle_gamma   90.00
#
_symmetry.space_group_name_H-M   'P 1'
#
loop_
_entity.id
_entity.type
_entity.pdbx_description
1 polymer ?
#
loop_
_entity_poly.entity_id
_entity_poly.type
_entity_poly.pdbx_seq_one_letter_code
_entity_poly.pdbx_strand_id
1 'polypeptide(L)'
;MTSSKQQQNELTSFIHKTERYLDQVVQHGNDQELFIASYLQGHFAVQAGQSQVQKMTQVKQLAELMDTSLTAAFSHNELIADDQQQVLGLWQILLEG
;
A
#
# COMPACT_ATOMS: atom_id res chain seq x y z
N MET A 1 -33.07 -2.71 4.95
CA MET A 1 -31.97 -3.48 5.55
C MET A 1 -30.97 -3.69 4.42
N THR A 2 -29.94 -2.87 4.26
CA THR A 2 -28.67 -2.92 5.00
C THR A 2 -28.11 -1.50 5.14
N SER A 3 -27.66 -1.15 6.34
CA SER A 3 -27.03 0.13 6.64
C SER A 3 -25.59 0.10 6.11
N SER A 4 -25.39 0.31 4.81
CA SER A 4 -24.07 0.29 4.15
C SER A 4 -23.45 1.69 4.05
N LYS A 5 -23.66 2.54 5.06
CA LYS A 5 -22.76 3.68 5.26
C LYS A 5 -21.49 3.10 5.85
N GLN A 6 -20.52 2.80 4.99
CA GLN A 6 -19.15 2.49 5.38
C GLN A 6 -18.77 3.43 6.51
N GLN A 7 -18.44 2.89 7.68
CA GLN A 7 -17.85 3.69 8.75
C GLN A 7 -16.52 4.22 8.19
N GLN A 8 -16.54 5.49 7.78
CA GLN A 8 -15.39 6.20 7.29
C GLN A 8 -14.43 6.39 8.47
N ASN A 9 -13.60 5.39 8.72
CA ASN A 9 -12.51 5.46 9.67
C ASN A 9 -11.26 6.01 8.99
N GLU A 10 -10.30 6.45 9.79
CA GLU A 10 -9.00 6.98 9.35
C GLU A 10 -8.33 6.04 8.33
N LEU A 11 -8.38 4.73 8.60
CA LEU A 11 -7.85 3.70 7.71
C LEU A 11 -8.51 3.70 6.31
N THR A 12 -9.83 3.81 6.23
CA THR A 12 -10.54 3.84 4.93
C THR A 12 -10.16 5.08 4.12
N SER A 13 -10.02 6.23 4.79
CA SER A 13 -9.56 7.47 4.16
C SER A 13 -8.13 7.33 3.63
N PHE A 14 -7.26 6.72 4.43
CA PHE A 14 -5.88 6.43 4.05
C PHE A 14 -5.81 5.52 2.83
N ILE A 15 -6.54 4.40 2.81
CA ILE A 15 -6.59 3.46 1.68
C ILE A 15 -6.96 4.18 0.38
N HIS A 16 -8.05 4.95 0.37
CA HIS A 16 -8.47 5.68 -0.84
C HIS A 16 -7.51 6.79 -1.27
N LYS A 17 -6.74 7.39 -0.34
CA LYS A 17 -5.69 8.35 -0.70
C LYS A 17 -4.51 7.65 -1.36
N THR A 18 -4.05 6.56 -0.77
CA THR A 18 -2.92 5.77 -1.27
C THR A 18 -3.22 5.17 -2.64
N GLU A 19 -4.39 4.57 -2.84
CA GLU A 19 -4.81 4.03 -4.15
C GLU A 19 -4.79 5.12 -5.23
N ARG A 20 -5.37 6.29 -4.94
CA ARG A 20 -5.36 7.41 -5.90
C ARG A 20 -3.96 7.92 -6.20
N TYR A 21 -3.07 7.96 -5.21
CA TYR A 21 -1.68 8.38 -5.42
C TYR A 21 -0.97 7.39 -6.36
N LEU A 22 -1.06 6.10 -6.06
CA LEU A 22 -0.40 5.06 -6.86
C LEU A 22 -0.94 5.03 -8.30
N ASP A 23 -2.26 5.16 -8.49
CA ASP A 23 -2.88 5.26 -9.82
C ASP A 23 -2.41 6.49 -10.61
N GLN A 24 -2.04 7.59 -9.95
CA GLN A 24 -1.52 8.79 -10.61
C GLN A 24 -0.05 8.64 -11.05
N VAL A 25 0.77 7.93 -10.26
CA VAL A 25 2.15 7.60 -10.65
C VAL A 25 2.15 6.78 -11.94
N VAL A 26 1.19 5.86 -12.10
CA VAL A 26 1.01 5.07 -13.33
C VAL A 26 0.83 5.94 -14.59
N GLN A 27 0.30 7.16 -14.46
CA GLN A 27 0.00 8.02 -15.60
C GLN A 27 1.16 8.94 -16.01
N HIS A 28 2.09 9.24 -15.10
CA HIS A 28 3.09 10.30 -15.31
C HIS A 28 4.53 9.89 -14.98
N GLY A 29 4.75 8.74 -14.34
CA GLY A 29 6.07 8.28 -13.92
C GLY A 29 6.92 7.78 -15.09
N ASN A 30 8.24 7.82 -14.91
CA ASN A 30 9.19 7.11 -15.76
C ASN A 30 9.12 5.58 -15.52
N ASP A 31 9.73 4.77 -16.38
CA ASP A 31 9.66 3.30 -16.30
C ASP A 31 10.01 2.73 -14.90
N GLN A 32 11.01 3.32 -14.24
CA GLN A 32 11.41 2.91 -12.89
C GLN A 32 10.33 3.27 -11.86
N GLU A 33 9.81 4.49 -11.91
CA GLU A 33 8.73 4.93 -11.01
C GLU A 33 7.46 4.11 -11.22
N LEU A 34 7.12 3.78 -12.48
CA LEU A 34 6.01 2.91 -12.84
C LEU A 34 6.18 1.51 -12.25
N PHE A 35 7.38 0.94 -12.36
CA PHE A 35 7.71 -0.36 -11.79
C PHE A 35 7.54 -0.37 -10.26
N ILE A 36 8.14 0.60 -9.58
CA ILE A 36 8.10 0.71 -8.11
C ILE A 36 6.67 0.94 -7.61
N ALA A 37 5.91 1.84 -8.25
CA ALA A 37 4.53 2.10 -7.88
C ALA A 37 3.62 0.90 -8.14
N SER A 38 3.78 0.21 -9.28
CA SER A 38 2.99 -0.98 -9.61
C SER A 38 3.27 -2.13 -8.66
N TYR A 39 4.54 -2.34 -8.28
CA TYR A 39 4.93 -3.35 -7.29
C TYR A 39 4.28 -3.07 -5.94
N LEU A 40 4.40 -1.83 -5.44
CA LEU A 40 3.80 -1.43 -4.17
C LEU A 40 2.27 -1.51 -4.20
N GLN A 41 1.64 -1.12 -5.31
CA GLN A 41 0.19 -1.22 -5.52
C GLN A 41 -0.31 -2.66 -5.40
N GLY A 42 0.42 -3.63 -5.95
CA GLY A 42 0.08 -5.05 -5.85
C GLY A 42 0.02 -5.53 -4.40
N HIS A 43 1.06 -5.24 -3.61
CA HIS A 43 1.08 -5.55 -2.18
C HIS A 43 -0.01 -4.81 -1.41
N PHE A 44 -0.16 -3.51 -1.68
CA PHE A 44 -1.13 -2.66 -1.00
C PHE A 44 -2.56 -3.14 -1.19
N ALA A 45 -2.95 -3.50 -2.41
CA ALA A 45 -4.29 -4.00 -2.71
C ALA A 45 -4.63 -5.26 -1.90
N VAL A 46 -3.68 -6.19 -1.78
CA VAL A 46 -3.86 -7.41 -0.98
C VAL A 46 -4.02 -7.06 0.50
N GLN A 47 -3.13 -6.24 1.06
CA GLN A 47 -3.17 -5.92 2.50
C GLN A 47 -4.35 -5.01 2.88
N ALA A 48 -4.74 -4.07 2.02
CA ALA A 48 -5.95 -3.27 2.19
C ALA A 48 -7.20 -4.18 2.25
N GLY A 49 -7.32 -5.16 1.35
CA GLY A 49 -8.37 -6.17 1.40
C GLY A 49 -8.35 -7.01 2.68
N GLN A 50 -7.16 -7.45 3.12
CA GLN A 50 -7.02 -8.18 4.39
C GLN A 50 -7.43 -7.33 5.59
N SER A 51 -7.09 -6.04 5.61
CA SER A 51 -7.44 -5.13 6.71
C SER A 51 -8.96 -5.00 6.88
N GLN A 52 -9.72 -5.03 5.78
CA GLN A 52 -11.17 -5.01 5.78
C GLN A 52 -11.75 -6.32 6.32
N VAL A 53 -11.22 -7.47 5.90
CA VAL A 53 -11.62 -8.79 6.42
C VAL A 53 -11.37 -8.89 7.93
N GLN A 54 -10.24 -8.35 8.40
CA GLN A 54 -9.86 -8.32 9.81
C GLN A 54 -10.55 -7.19 10.60
N LYS A 55 -11.39 -6.36 9.95
CA LYS A 55 -12.10 -5.22 10.55
C LYS A 55 -11.15 -4.24 11.26
N MET A 56 -9.96 -4.05 10.72
CA MET A 56 -9.01 -3.07 11.21
C MET A 56 -9.59 -1.66 11.08
N THR A 57 -9.15 -0.76 11.95
CA THR A 57 -9.63 0.63 11.95
C THR A 57 -8.51 1.66 11.99
N GLN A 58 -7.27 1.24 12.26
CA GLN A 58 -6.11 2.11 12.39
C GLN A 58 -5.13 1.88 11.24
N VAL A 59 -4.54 2.98 10.74
CA VAL A 59 -3.50 2.94 9.70
C VAL A 59 -2.31 2.09 10.14
N LYS A 60 -1.94 2.16 11.43
CA LYS A 60 -0.84 1.36 11.99
C LYS A 60 -1.02 -0.16 11.77
N GLN A 61 -2.25 -0.67 11.88
CA GLN A 61 -2.51 -2.10 11.69
C GLN A 61 -2.28 -2.53 10.23
N LEU A 62 -2.69 -1.69 9.27
CA LEU A 62 -2.38 -1.91 7.85
C LEU A 62 -0.88 -1.77 7.59
N ALA A 63 -0.19 -0.84 8.26
CA ALA A 63 1.24 -0.68 8.12
C ALA A 63 2.01 -1.93 8.55
N GLU A 64 1.63 -2.54 9.68
CA GLU A 64 2.21 -3.81 10.14
C GLU A 64 2.00 -4.95 9.12
N LEU A 65 0.83 -5.01 8.46
CA LEU A 65 0.58 -5.97 7.37
C LEU A 65 1.48 -5.71 6.16
N MET A 66 1.63 -4.45 5.77
CA MET A 66 2.48 -4.05 4.65
C MET A 66 3.96 -4.37 4.92
N ASP A 67 4.47 -4.01 6.10
CA ASP A 67 5.85 -4.27 6.48
C ASP A 67 6.16 -5.77 6.47
N THR A 68 5.24 -6.59 6.98
CA THR A 68 5.34 -8.05 6.94
C THR A 68 5.36 -8.57 5.50
N SER A 69 4.45 -8.06 4.66
CA SER A 69 4.33 -8.50 3.27
C SER A 69 5.55 -8.13 2.43
N LEU A 70 6.09 -6.92 2.59
CA LEU A 70 7.26 -6.44 1.88
C LEU A 70 8.53 -7.16 2.35
N THR A 71 8.70 -7.32 3.66
CA THR A 71 9.84 -8.06 4.23
C THR A 71 9.90 -9.50 3.70
N ALA A 72 8.75 -10.18 3.66
CA ALA A 72 8.66 -11.53 3.11
C ALA A 72 9.07 -11.57 1.62
N ALA A 73 8.53 -10.67 0.79
CA ALA A 73 8.86 -10.62 -0.64
C ALA A 73 10.35 -10.32 -0.89
N PHE A 74 10.94 -9.40 -0.10
CA PHE A 74 12.36 -9.07 -0.21
C PHE A 74 13.25 -10.25 0.19
N SER A 75 12.86 -11.02 1.21
CA SER A 75 13.59 -12.23 1.61
C SER A 75 13.55 -13.34 0.54
N HIS A 76 12.57 -13.31 -0.36
CA HIS A 76 12.48 -14.22 -1.50
C HIS A 76 13.25 -13.73 -2.74
N ASN A 77 13.97 -12.62 -2.63
CA ASN A 77 14.72 -11.98 -3.73
C ASN A 77 13.82 -11.57 -4.91
N GLU A 78 12.58 -11.17 -4.64
CA GLU A 78 11.66 -10.68 -5.69
C GLU A 78 12.14 -9.36 -6.31
N LEU A 79 12.95 -8.58 -5.59
CA LEU A 79 13.53 -7.31 -6.03
C LEU A 79 15.03 -7.24 -5.71
N ILE A 80 15.78 -6.49 -6.52
CA ILE A 80 17.16 -6.10 -6.20
C ILE A 80 17.19 -5.04 -5.10
N ALA A 81 18.33 -4.87 -4.43
CA ALA A 81 18.46 -3.99 -3.26
C ALA A 81 18.02 -2.54 -3.54
N ASP A 82 18.38 -1.99 -4.70
CA ASP A 82 18.04 -0.61 -5.09
C ASP A 82 16.53 -0.43 -5.25
N ASP A 83 15.82 -1.44 -5.77
CA ASP A 83 14.37 -1.41 -5.92
C ASP A 83 13.66 -1.59 -4.57
N GLN A 84 14.19 -2.44 -3.69
CA GLN A 84 13.68 -2.58 -2.32
C GLN A 84 13.73 -1.23 -1.58
N GLN A 85 14.84 -0.49 -1.70
CA GLN A 85 14.97 0.83 -1.10
C GLN A 85 13.97 1.83 -1.66
N GLN A 86 13.73 1.82 -2.97
CA GLN A 86 12.76 2.70 -3.61
C GLN A 86 11.31 2.37 -3.20
N VAL A 87 10.95 1.09 -3.14
CA VAL A 87 9.63 0.64 -2.64
C VAL A 87 9.42 1.09 -1.20
N LEU A 88 10.41 0.90 -0.32
CA LEU A 88 10.32 1.35 1.07
C LEU A 88 10.22 2.86 1.18
N GLY A 89 11.01 3.60 0.39
CA GLY A 89 10.95 5.06 0.35
C GLY A 89 9.56 5.57 -0.06
N LEU A 90 9.00 4.99 -1.12
CA LEU A 90 7.64 5.30 -1.56
C LEU A 90 6.60 4.98 -0.49
N TRP A 91 6.74 3.83 0.17
CA TRP A 91 5.83 3.43 1.25
C TRP A 91 5.87 4.39 2.44
N GLN A 92 7.05 4.88 2.85
CA GLN A 92 7.17 5.87 3.92
C GLN A 92 6.54 7.21 3.53
N ILE A 93 6.73 7.68 2.30
CA ILE A 93 6.06 8.90 1.79
C ILE A 93 4.54 8.79 1.92
N LEU A 94 3.99 7.62 1.62
CA LEU A 94 2.55 7.36 1.74
C LEU A 94 2.08 7.35 3.19
N LEU A 95 2.88 6.84 4.13
CA LEU A 95 2.55 6.81 5.56
C LEU A 95 2.60 8.20 6.22
N GLU A 96 3.45 9.09 5.72
CA GLU A 96 3.64 10.44 6.27
C GLU A 96 2.66 11.50 5.72
N GLY A 97 1.93 11.21 4.63
CA GLY A 97 1.03 12.14 3.92
C GLY A 97 -0.47 11.98 4.21
#